data_AF-A0A964I6C1-F1
#
_entry.id   AF-A0A964I6C1-F1
#
_cell.length_a   1.000
_cell.length_b   1.000
_cell.length_c   1.000
_cell.angle_alpha   90.00
_cell.angle_beta   90.00
_cell.angle_gamma   90.00
#
_symmetry.space_group_name_H-M   'P 1'
#
loop_
_entity.id
_entity.type
_entity.pdbx_description
1 polymer ?
#
loop_
_entity_poly.entity_id
_entity_poly.type
_entity_poly.pdbx_seq_one_letter_code
_entity_poly.pdbx_strand_id
1 'polypeptide(L)' 'MLARQKVVSKALSVKLAAMAGFRNILVHEYLEIDRHRVYQALTTDLRDVERFIRAVARLL' A
#
# COMPACT_ATOMS: atom_id res chain seq x y z
N MET A 1 -11.53 -7.54 0.31
CA MET A 1 -12.66 -7.56 -0.65
C MET A 1 -12.21 -7.51 -2.10
N LEU A 2 -11.36 -6.57 -2.52
CA LEU A 2 -10.96 -6.38 -3.92
C LEU A 2 -10.32 -7.61 -4.61
N ALA A 3 -9.50 -8.39 -3.89
CA ALA A 3 -8.97 -9.65 -4.44
C ALA A 3 -10.04 -10.73 -4.66
N ARG A 4 -11.11 -10.78 -3.83
CA ARG A 4 -12.22 -11.72 -4.03
C ARG A 4 -13.01 -11.38 -5.28
N GLN A 5 -13.14 -10.09 -5.57
CA GLN A 5 -13.75 -9.53 -6.77
C GLN A 5 -12.80 -9.59 -8.00
N LYS A 6 -11.61 -10.21 -7.87
CA LYS A 6 -10.58 -10.31 -8.92
C LYS A 6 -10.10 -8.96 -9.49
N VAL A 7 -10.35 -7.85 -8.79
CA VAL A 7 -9.88 -6.51 -9.19
C VAL A 7 -8.36 -6.41 -9.06
N VAL A 8 -7.81 -6.99 -8.00
CA VAL A 8 -6.37 -7.08 -7.75
C VAL A 8 -5.96 -8.52 -7.46
N SER A 9 -4.68 -8.85 -7.68
CA SER A 9 -4.17 -10.16 -7.29
C SER A 9 -4.19 -10.33 -5.76
N LYS A 10 -4.24 -11.58 -5.28
CA LYS A 10 -4.18 -11.88 -3.84
C LYS A 10 -2.89 -11.34 -3.21
N ALA A 11 -1.76 -11.49 -3.91
CA ALA A 11 -0.47 -10.95 -3.48
C ALA A 11 -0.48 -9.42 -3.35
N LEU A 12 -1.03 -8.71 -4.35
CA LEU A 12 -1.14 -7.25 -4.29
C LEU A 12 -2.08 -6.81 -3.15
N SER A 13 -3.18 -7.53 -2.92
CA SER A 13 -4.09 -7.22 -1.80
C SER A 13 -3.44 -7.35 -0.43
N VAL A 14 -2.53 -8.30 -0.23
CA VAL A 14 -1.80 -8.45 1.05
C VAL A 14 -0.88 -7.25 1.26
N LYS A 15 -0.15 -6.85 0.23
CA LYS A 15 0.74 -5.68 0.29
C LYS A 15 -0.02 -4.38 0.54
N LEU A 16 -1.13 -4.16 -0.17
CA LEU A 16 -1.96 -2.98 0.02
C LEU A 16 -2.54 -2.89 1.44
N ALA A 17 -2.89 -4.03 2.05
CA ALA A 17 -3.34 -4.06 3.45
C ALA A 17 -2.21 -3.64 4.41
N ALA A 18 -0.99 -4.11 4.19
CA ALA A 18 0.17 -3.68 4.97
C ALA A 18 0.45 -2.17 4.80
N MET A 19 0.35 -1.64 3.58
CA MET A 19 0.51 -0.21 3.31
C MET A 19 -0.55 0.65 4.00
N ALA A 20 -1.81 0.19 4.04
CA ALA A 20 -2.88 0.88 4.76
C ALA A 20 -2.61 0.94 6.28
N GLY A 21 -2.04 -0.12 6.87
CA GLY A 21 -1.58 -0.11 8.26
C GLY A 21 -0.40 0.83 8.48
N PHE A 22 0.57 0.83 7.57
CA PHE A 22 1.72 1.72 7.61
C PHE A 22 1.32 3.21 7.60
N ARG A 23 0.29 3.58 6.82
CA ARG A 23 -0.30 4.93 6.84
C ARG A 23 -0.80 5.34 8.22
N ASN A 24 -1.31 4.41 9.04
CA ASN A 24 -1.79 4.75 10.38
C ASN A 24 -0.63 5.05 11.33
N ILE A 25 0.47 4.32 11.22
CA ILE A 25 1.71 4.59 11.98
C ILE A 25 2.26 5.97 11.60
N LEU A 26 2.31 6.30 10.30
CA LEU A 26 2.75 7.62 9.81
C LEU A 26 1.95 8.80 10.38
N VAL A 27 0.64 8.63 10.56
CA VAL A 27 -0.25 9.71 11.03
C VAL A 27 -0.26 9.81 12.55
N HIS A 28 -0.24 8.68 13.26
CA HIS A 28 -0.47 8.65 14.71
C HIS A 28 0.80 8.53 15.56
N GLU A 29 1.88 7.96 15.03
CA GLU A 29 3.12 7.66 15.77
C GLU A 29 4.32 8.47 15.23
N TYR A 30 4.06 9.65 14.65
CA TYR A 30 5.06 10.46 13.92
C TYR A 30 6.27 10.91 14.78
N LEU A 31 6.14 10.94 16.11
CA LEU A 31 7.24 11.31 17.02
C LEU A 31 8.23 10.17 17.27
N GLU A 32 7.79 8.91 17.17
CA GLU A 32 8.63 7.72 17.42
C GLU A 32 8.96 6.95 16.14
N ILE A 33 8.69 7.55 14.98
CA ILE A 33 8.78 6.86 13.71
C ILE A 33 10.23 6.65 13.26
N ASP A 34 10.53 5.40 12.88
CA ASP A 34 11.79 5.04 12.25
C ASP A 34 11.83 5.60 10.81
N ARG A 35 12.49 6.74 10.64
CA ARG A 35 12.67 7.43 9.36
C ARG A 35 13.32 6.57 8.28
N HIS A 36 14.19 5.62 8.64
CA HIS A 36 14.83 4.74 7.66
C HIS A 36 13.82 3.76 7.06
N ARG A 37 12.95 3.19 7.90
CA ARG A 37 11.84 2.35 7.44
C ARG A 37 10.84 3.13 6.59
N VAL A 38 10.56 4.39 6.96
CA VAL A 38 9.71 5.27 6.14
C VAL A 38 10.32 5.52 4.77
N TYR A 39 11.60 5.87 4.72
CA TYR A 39 12.31 6.09 3.47
C TYR A 39 12.28 4.85 2.57
N GLN A 40 12.58 3.67 3.12
CA GLN A 40 12.51 2.42 2.38
C GLN A 40 11.10 2.11 1.85
N ALA A 41 10.05 2.29 2.66
CA ALA A 41 8.68 2.09 2.20
C ALA A 41 8.32 3.03 1.04
N LEU A 42 8.72 4.31 1.13
CA LEU A 42 8.50 5.30 0.07
C LEU A 42 9.30 5.00 -1.20
N THR A 43 10.51 4.45 -1.12
CA THR A 43 11.31 4.17 -2.33
C THR A 43 10.99 2.83 -2.98
N THR A 44 10.47 1.87 -2.23
CA THR A 44 10.38 0.46 -2.69
C THR A 44 8.94 0.01 -2.99
N ASP A 45 7.95 0.52 -2.24
CA ASP A 45 6.57 0.02 -2.31
C ASP A 45 5.63 0.86 -3.18
N LEU A 46 6.06 2.02 -3.68
CA LEU A 46 5.23 2.86 -4.56
C LEU A 46 4.77 2.15 -5.84
N ARG A 47 5.54 1.16 -6.33
CA ARG A 47 5.13 0.34 -7.49
C ARG A 47 3.85 -0.44 -7.24
N ASP A 48 3.57 -0.84 -6.01
CA ASP A 48 2.33 -1.54 -5.69
C ASP A 48 1.13 -0.58 -5.65
N VAL A 49 1.34 0.70 -5.33
CA VAL A 49 0.34 1.77 -5.51
C VAL A 49 0.05 2.01 -6.98
N GLU A 50 1.06 2.09 -7.84
CA GLU A 50 0.85 2.21 -9.29
C GLU A 50 0.08 1.03 -9.88
N ARG A 51 0.41 -0.20 -9.45
CA ARG A 51 -0.31 -1.41 -9.86
C ARG A 51 -1.77 -1.37 -9.42
N PHE A 52 -2.03 -0.86 -8.22
CA PHE A 52 -3.38 -0.66 -7.73
C PHE A 52 -4.15 0.36 -8.58
N ILE A 53 -3.55 1.51 -8.88
CA ILE A 53 -4.15 2.55 -9.74
C ILE A 53 -4.51 1.95 -11.12
N ARG A 54 -3.58 1.23 -11.75
CA ARG A 54 -3.84 0.56 -13.04
C ARG A 54 -4.93 -0.51 -12.97
N ALA A 55 -5.10 -1.17 -11.82
CA ALA A 55 -6.16 -2.15 -11.62
C ALA A 55 -7.53 -1.47 -11.52
N VAL A 56 -7.62 -0.38 -10.76
CA VAL A 56 -8.86 0.39 -10.58
C VAL A 56 -9.24 1.15 -11.85
N ALA A 57 -8.28 1.74 -12.56
CA ALA A 57 -8.52 2.47 -13.80
C ALA A 57 -9.12 1.60 -14.92
N ARG A 58 -8.97 0.28 -14.85
CA ARG A 58 -9.61 -0.68 -15.78
C ARG A 58 -11.08 -0.96 -15.47
N LEU A 59 -11.59 -0.46 -14.34
CA LEU A 59 -12.99 -0.60 -13.92
C LEU A 59 -13.82 0.67 -14.17
N LEU A 60 -13.16 1.76 -14.56
CA LEU A 60 -13.76 3.03 -14.94
C LEU A 60 -14.00 3.04 -16.46
#